data_AF-A0A9E7ECK7-F1
#
_entry.id   AF-A0A9E7ECK7-F1
#
_cell.length_a   1.000
_cell.length_b   1.000
_cell.length_c   1.000
_cell.angle_alpha   90.00
_cell.angle_beta   90.00
_cell.angle_gamma   90.00
#
_symmetry.space_group_name_H-M   'P 1'
#
loop_
_entity.id
_entity.type
_entity.pdbx_description
1 polymer ?
#
loop_
_entity_poly.entity_id
_entity_poly.type
_entity_poly.pdbx_seq_one_letter_code
_entity_poly.pdbx_strand_id
1 'polypeptide(L)'
;MTARNVVSWTTIISVYHHAGFPHDALDLYRSMLLDGGVRPNVFTFTIALNCCASVEDLDLGVRIHEDIAKDGCDGDEFIIVALICMKEVIE
;
A
#
# COMPACT_ATOMS: atom_id res chain seq x y z
N MET A 1 12.08 -23.34 -3.47
CA MET A 1 11.35 -22.07 -3.73
C MET A 1 11.80 -21.08 -2.69
N THR A 2 12.47 -20.00 -3.07
CA THR A 2 12.84 -18.92 -2.15
C THR A 2 11.57 -18.26 -1.63
N ALA A 3 11.37 -18.21 -0.32
CA ALA A 3 10.25 -17.49 0.28
C ALA A 3 10.29 -16.02 -0.18
N ARG A 4 9.12 -15.46 -0.53
CA ARG A 4 9.02 -14.03 -0.85
C ARG A 4 9.31 -13.23 0.41
N ASN A 5 10.08 -12.16 0.28
CA ASN A 5 10.36 -11.21 1.35
C ASN A 5 9.72 -9.85 1.03
N VAL A 6 9.79 -8.93 2.00
CA VAL A 6 9.21 -7.58 1.87
C VAL A 6 9.70 -6.85 0.62
N VAL A 7 10.98 -7.00 0.26
CA VAL A 7 11.56 -6.37 -0.93
C VAL A 7 10.92 -6.93 -2.19
N SER A 8 10.85 -8.25 -2.34
CA SER A 8 10.23 -8.88 -3.53
C SER A 8 8.75 -8.52 -3.70
N TRP A 9 8.02 -8.42 -2.59
CA TRP A 9 6.62 -8.00 -2.57
C TRP A 9 6.47 -6.52 -2.94
N THR A 10 7.24 -5.64 -2.30
CA THR A 10 7.23 -4.20 -2.61
C THR A 10 7.56 -3.97 -4.08
N THR A 11 8.56 -4.67 -4.62
CA THR A 11 8.96 -4.55 -6.02
C THR A 11 7.83 -4.93 -6.97
N ILE A 12 7.19 -6.09 -6.78
CA ILE A 12 6.13 -6.51 -7.70
C ILE A 12 4.90 -5.59 -7.61
N ILE A 13 4.52 -5.15 -6.42
CA ILE A 13 3.41 -4.20 -6.23
C ILE A 13 3.74 -2.86 -6.92
N SER A 14 4.96 -2.36 -6.76
CA SER A 14 5.43 -1.12 -7.39
C SER A 14 5.38 -1.18 -8.92
N VAL A 15 5.78 -2.31 -9.50
CA VAL A 15 5.74 -2.51 -10.95
C VAL A 15 4.32 -2.39 -11.50
N TYR A 16 3.33 -3.02 -10.85
CA TYR A 16 1.93 -2.92 -11.30
C TYR A 16 1.36 -1.52 -11.12
N HIS A 17 1.66 -0.86 -10.00
CA HIS A 17 1.28 0.54 -9.77
C HIS A 17 1.83 1.46 -10.87
N HIS A 18 3.13 1.38 -11.18
CA HIS A 18 3.75 2.24 -12.20
C HIS A 18 3.31 1.90 -13.62
N ALA A 19 2.89 0.66 -13.86
CA ALA A 19 2.34 0.23 -15.15
C ALA A 19 0.87 0.63 -15.35
N GLY A 20 0.25 1.33 -14.40
CA GLY A 20 -1.14 1.80 -14.51
C GLY A 20 -2.19 0.74 -14.16
N PHE A 21 -1.81 -0.26 -13.36
CA PHE A 21 -2.68 -1.34 -12.92
C PHE A 21 -2.90 -1.31 -11.39
N PRO A 22 -3.60 -0.28 -10.85
CA PRO A 22 -3.73 -0.10 -9.41
C PRO A 22 -4.56 -1.20 -8.74
N HIS A 23 -5.58 -1.75 -9.40
CA HIS A 23 -6.36 -2.88 -8.87
C HIS A 23 -5.50 -4.13 -8.68
N ASP A 24 -4.70 -4.49 -9.68
CA ASP A 24 -3.78 -5.63 -9.59
C ASP A 24 -2.70 -5.42 -8.51
N ALA A 25 -2.20 -4.18 -8.38
CA ALA A 25 -1.27 -3.83 -7.31
C ALA A 25 -1.89 -4.01 -5.91
N LEU A 26 -3.17 -3.63 -5.73
CA LEU A 26 -3.90 -3.84 -4.48
C LEU A 26 -4.21 -5.31 -4.20
N ASP A 27 -4.47 -6.12 -5.23
CA ASP A 27 -4.65 -7.57 -5.06
C ASP A 27 -3.34 -8.27 -4.68
N LEU A 28 -2.20 -7.81 -5.21
CA LEU A 28 -0.87 -8.23 -4.76
C LEU A 28 -0.60 -7.81 -3.31
N TYR A 29 -0.97 -6.59 -2.93
CA TYR A 29 -0.88 -6.12 -1.54
C TYR A 29 -1.71 -7.01 -0.60
N ARG A 30 -2.96 -7.32 -0.93
CA ARG A 30 -3.80 -8.25 -0.16
C ARG A 30 -3.15 -9.63 -0.06
N SER A 31 -2.57 -10.12 -1.15
CA SER A 31 -1.86 -11.40 -1.18
C SER A 31 -0.64 -11.40 -0.27
N MET A 32 0.07 -10.28 -0.14
CA MET A 32 1.18 -10.10 0.81
C MET A 32 0.70 -10.21 2.26
N LEU A 33 -0.43 -9.59 2.59
CA LEU A 33 -1.01 -9.67 3.94
C LEU A 33 -1.43 -11.11 4.30
N LEU A 34 -1.92 -11.88 3.32
CA LEU A 34 -2.32 -13.28 3.49
C LEU A 34 -1.14 -14.25 3.61
N ASP A 35 0.05 -13.88 3.14
CA ASP A 35 1.28 -14.70 3.21
C ASP A 35 1.73 -14.93 4.67
N GLY A 36 1.16 -14.19 5.64
CA GLY A 36 1.26 -14.43 7.10
C GLY A 36 2.62 -14.16 7.74
N GLY A 37 3.71 -14.16 6.97
CA GLY A 37 5.08 -14.00 7.42
C GLY A 37 5.79 -12.73 6.95
N VAL A 38 5.16 -11.91 6.12
CA VAL A 38 5.76 -10.68 5.58
C VAL A 38 4.90 -9.47 5.93
N ARG A 39 5.51 -8.48 6.59
CA ARG A 39 4.87 -7.19 6.88
C ARG A 39 5.16 -6.18 5.78
N PRO A 40 4.17 -5.36 5.38
CA PRO A 40 4.43 -4.17 4.58
C PRO A 40 5.48 -3.28 5.22
N ASN A 41 6.26 -2.58 4.40
CA ASN A 41 7.08 -1.45 4.86
C ASN A 41 6.43 -0.13 4.42
N VAL A 42 7.03 0.99 4.83
CA VAL A 42 6.61 2.34 4.43
C VAL A 42 6.35 2.45 2.92
N PHE A 43 7.27 1.97 2.08
CA PHE A 43 7.10 2.01 0.62
C PHE A 43 5.89 1.21 0.13
N THR A 44 5.66 0.02 0.72
CA THR A 44 4.49 -0.80 0.39
C THR A 44 3.20 -0.05 0.73
N PHE A 45 3.15 0.57 1.91
CA PHE A 45 2.01 1.36 2.35
C PHE A 45 1.78 2.59 1.46
N THR A 46 2.82 3.35 1.14
CA THR A 46 2.75 4.50 0.23
C THR A 46 2.17 4.11 -1.13
N ILE A 47 2.65 3.01 -1.72
CA ILE A 47 2.14 2.53 -3.02
C ILE A 47 0.68 2.10 -2.90
N ALA A 48 0.33 1.36 -1.84
CA ALA A 48 -1.05 0.90 -1.64
C ALA A 48 -2.02 2.07 -1.45
N LEU A 49 -1.65 3.10 -0.68
CA LEU A 49 -2.45 4.33 -0.52
C LEU A 49 -2.61 5.06 -1.87
N ASN A 50 -1.54 5.25 -2.64
CA ASN A 50 -1.64 5.88 -3.95
C ASN A 50 -2.52 5.09 -4.93
N CYS A 51 -2.48 3.76 -4.87
CA CYS A 51 -3.39 2.91 -5.64
C CYS A 51 -4.84 3.12 -5.19
N CYS A 52 -5.11 3.16 -3.87
CA CYS A 52 -6.44 3.45 -3.34
C CYS A 52 -6.96 4.81 -3.83
N ALA A 53 -6.09 5.82 -3.91
CA ALA A 53 -6.46 7.16 -4.38
C ALA A 53 -6.85 7.11 -5.86
N SER A 54 -6.06 6.36 -6.64
CA SER A 54 -6.28 6.20 -8.08
C SER A 54 -7.57 5.45 -8.43
N VAL A 55 -8.08 4.61 -7.52
CA VAL A 55 -9.32 3.83 -7.72
C VAL A 55 -10.46 4.28 -6.83
N GLU A 56 -10.28 5.37 -6.10
CA GLU A 56 -11.27 5.96 -5.18
C GLU A 56 -11.76 4.98 -4.08
N ASP A 57 -10.93 4.02 -3.67
CA ASP A 57 -11.26 3.02 -2.64
C ASP A 57 -10.89 3.52 -1.24
N LEU A 58 -11.74 4.39 -0.68
CA LEU A 58 -11.56 4.98 0.65
C LEU A 58 -11.62 3.95 1.77
N ASP A 59 -12.47 2.94 1.64
CA ASP A 59 -12.64 1.90 2.65
C ASP A 59 -11.35 1.08 2.82
N LEU A 60 -10.65 0.78 1.72
CA LEU A 60 -9.33 0.18 1.78
C LEU A 60 -8.29 1.16 2.32
N GLY A 61 -8.32 2.42 1.91
CA GLY A 61 -7.42 3.46 2.40
C GLY A 61 -7.46 3.63 3.93
N VAL A 62 -8.66 3.64 4.51
CA VAL A 62 -8.86 3.73 5.98
C VAL A 62 -8.26 2.51 6.68
N ARG A 63 -8.49 1.29 6.16
CA ARG A 63 -7.90 0.07 6.72
C ARG A 63 -6.37 0.10 6.68
N ILE A 64 -5.79 0.57 5.57
CA ILE A 64 -4.34 0.73 5.45
C ILE A 64 -3.82 1.77 6.47
N HIS A 65 -4.54 2.88 6.66
CA HIS A 65 -4.17 3.87 7.66
C HIS A 65 -4.16 3.31 9.09
N GLU A 66 -5.15 2.48 9.44
CA GLU A 66 -5.16 1.78 10.73
C GLU A 66 -3.97 0.84 10.89
N ASP A 67 -3.57 0.13 9.84
CA ASP A 67 -2.41 -0.77 9.88
C ASP A 67 -1.09 -0.01 10.00
N ILE A 68 -0.95 1.13 9.31
CA ILE A 68 0.17 2.06 9.45
C ILE A 68 0.32 2.54 10.90
N ALA A 69 -0.79 2.91 11.56
CA ALA A 69 -0.78 3.37 12.94
C ALA A 69 -0.38 2.24 13.92
N LYS A 70 -0.84 1.00 13.68
CA LYS A 70 -0.44 -0.17 14.48
C LYS A 70 1.06 -0.47 14.33
N ASP A 71 1.60 -0.26 13.14
CA ASP A 71 3.03 -0.46 12.83
C ASP A 71 3.90 0.76 13.22
N GLY A 72 3.31 1.83 13.76
CA GLY A 72 4.02 3.03 14.23
C GLY A 72 4.67 3.86 13.12
N CYS A 73 4.12 3.78 11.91
CA CYS A 73 4.64 4.42 10.70
C CYS A 73 3.87 5.70 10.32
N ASP A 74 2.92 6.14 11.14
CA ASP A 74 2.03 7.27 10.89
C ASP A 74 2.73 8.64 10.84
N GLY A 75 3.94 8.74 11.40
CA GLY A 75 4.79 9.93 11.32
C GLY A 75 5.76 9.97 10.14
N ASP A 76 5.79 8.94 9.28
CA ASP A 76 6.69 8.91 8.13
C ASP A 76 6.26 9.91 7.04
N GLU A 77 7.22 10.70 6.54
CA GLU A 77 6.97 11.76 5.56
C GLU A 77 6.29 11.24 4.29
N PHE A 78 6.70 10.06 3.79
CA PHE A 78 6.11 9.47 2.58
C PHE A 78 4.68 8.99 2.81
N ILE A 79 4.39 8.49 4.01
CA ILE A 79 3.04 8.07 4.39
C ILE A 79 2.12 9.28 4.53
N ILE A 80 2.59 10.35 5.17
CA ILE A 80 1.81 11.58 5.34
C ILE A 80 1.40 12.15 3.98
N VAL A 81 2.35 12.24 3.03
CA VAL A 81 2.07 12.71 1.66
C VAL A 81 1.03 11.82 0.97
N ALA A 82 1.18 10.49 1.05
CA ALA A 82 0.23 9.56 0.44
C ALA A 82 -1.18 9.65 1.04
N LEU A 83 -1.29 9.87 2.36
CA LEU A 83 -2.57 10.07 3.05
C LEU A 83 -3.24 11.39 2.66
N ILE A 84 -2.46 12.43 2.36
CA ILE A 84 -2.99 13.70 1.83
C ILE A 84 -3.54 13.48 0.42
N CYS A 85 -2.78 12.84 -0.47
CA CYS A 85 -3.25 12.53 -1.83
C CYS A 85 -4.54 11.71 -1.84
N MET A 86 -4.70 10.76 -0.91
CA MET A 86 -5.94 10.02 -0.72
C MET A 86 -7.15 10.88 -0.39
N LYS A 87 -6.97 11.93 0.42
CA LYS A 87 -8.07 12.82 0.86
C LYS A 87 -8.46 13.84 -0.19
N GLU A 88 -7.53 14.26 -1.03
CA GLU A 88 -7.76 15.24 -2.10
C GLU A 88 -8.65 14.72 -3.23
N VAL A 89 -8.79 13.40 -3.41
CA VAL A 89 -9.60 12.80 -4.49
C VAL A 89 -11.12 12.84 -4.22
N ILE A 90 -11.56 13.29 -3.03
CA ILE A 90 -12.98 13.30 -2.64
C ILE A 90 -13.60 14.73 -2.66
N GLU A 91 -12.84 15.76 -3.02
CA GLU A 91 -13.33 17.14 -3.22
C GLU A 91 -13.49 17.47 -4.71
#